data_AF-A0A0P9XYP6-F1
#
_entry.id   AF-A0A0P9XYP6-F1
#
_cell.length_a   1.000
_cell.length_b   1.000
_cell.length_c   1.000
_cell.angle_alpha   90.00
_cell.angle_beta   90.00
_cell.angle_gamma   90.00
#
_symmetry.space_group_name_H-M   'P 1'
#
loop_
_entity.id
_entity.type
_entity.pdbx_description
1 polymer ?
#
loop_
_entity_poly.entity_id
_entity_poly.type
_entity_poly.pdbx_seq_one_letter_code
_entity_poly.pdbx_strand_id
1 'polypeptide(L)'
;MTDKQIYDLDVNDLACFGVWYFPMDESAEDELTVRPLLDKETCTDAQVIVRASFVGGDGSSYLGYLYWDGGGKVEYLKPVILLEDGSFVTFWNGMVEPSWADYSARAQELKSSRAQELKS
;
A
#
# COMPACT_ATOMS: atom_id res chain seq x y z
N MET A 1 20.79 -2.31 8.51
CA MET A 1 19.94 -1.66 7.49
C MET A 1 18.53 -2.13 7.74
N THR A 2 17.57 -1.22 7.69
CA THR A 2 16.13 -1.53 7.83
C THR A 2 15.48 -1.69 6.46
N ASP A 3 16.31 -1.86 5.44
CA ASP A 3 15.95 -2.02 4.05
C ASP A 3 15.13 -3.30 3.90
N LYS A 4 14.08 -3.22 3.08
CA LYS A 4 13.18 -4.32 2.78
C LYS A 4 12.82 -4.29 1.32
N GLN A 5 12.39 -5.44 0.80
CA GLN A 5 11.68 -5.46 -0.47
C GLN A 5 10.28 -4.90 -0.27
N ILE A 6 9.76 -4.15 -1.24
CA ILE A 6 8.42 -3.53 -1.15
C ILE A 6 7.32 -4.56 -0.87
N TYR A 7 7.47 -5.77 -1.39
CA TYR A 7 6.52 -6.87 -1.20
C TYR A 7 6.63 -7.56 0.17
N ASP A 8 7.69 -7.28 0.93
CA ASP A 8 7.92 -7.79 2.29
C ASP A 8 7.50 -6.78 3.38
N LEU A 9 6.96 -5.61 2.98
CA LEU A 9 6.40 -4.66 3.93
C LEU A 9 5.12 -5.20 4.55
N ASP A 10 5.04 -5.12 5.87
CA ASP A 10 3.87 -5.49 6.65
C ASP A 10 3.23 -4.32 7.40
N VAL A 11 2.13 -4.61 8.10
CA VAL A 11 1.38 -3.62 8.89
C VAL A 11 2.24 -3.02 10.01
N ASN A 12 3.15 -3.78 10.61
CA ASN A 12 4.02 -3.31 11.69
C ASN A 12 5.09 -2.35 11.17
N ASP A 13 5.62 -2.59 9.96
CA ASP A 13 6.56 -1.68 9.31
C ASP A 13 5.94 -0.31 9.10
N LEU A 14 4.70 -0.26 8.61
CA LEU A 14 3.96 0.99 8.42
C LEU A 14 3.55 1.62 9.75
N ALA A 15 3.28 0.82 10.78
CA ALA A 15 3.02 1.34 12.12
C ALA A 15 4.26 2.05 12.70
N CYS A 16 5.45 1.48 12.48
CA CYS A 16 6.72 2.04 12.92
C CYS A 16 7.15 3.26 12.10
N PHE A 17 7.03 3.19 10.78
CA PHE A 17 7.51 4.21 9.85
C PHE A 17 6.41 4.61 8.86
N GLY A 18 6.04 5.89 8.89
CA GLY A 18 4.95 6.41 8.06
C GLY A 18 5.32 6.66 6.60
N VAL A 19 6.61 6.71 6.26
CA VAL A 19 7.11 7.01 4.92
C VAL A 19 8.28 6.11 4.61
N TRP A 20 8.29 5.54 3.40
CA TRP A 20 9.38 4.76 2.86
C TRP A 20 9.74 5.27 1.47
N TYR A 21 10.99 5.13 1.06
CA TYR A 21 11.45 5.59 -0.24
C TYR A 21 12.24 4.51 -0.95
N PHE A 22 12.25 4.60 -2.28
CA PHE A 22 13.11 3.78 -3.14
C PHE A 22 14.48 4.47 -3.26
N PRO A 23 15.55 3.91 -2.65
CA PRO A 23 16.88 4.52 -2.73
C PRO A 23 17.40 4.49 -4.17
N MET A 24 17.97 5.62 -4.60
CA MET A 24 18.56 5.79 -5.94
C MET A 24 20.07 5.53 -5.97
N ASP A 25 20.62 4.95 -4.90
CA ASP A 25 22.04 4.70 -4.71
C ASP A 25 22.39 3.22 -4.94
N GLU A 26 23.69 2.91 -5.06
CA GLU A 26 24.17 1.54 -5.28
C GLU A 26 24.09 0.65 -4.02
N SER A 27 23.56 1.14 -2.90
CA SER A 27 23.37 0.33 -1.69
C SER A 27 22.07 -0.47 -1.72
N ALA A 28 21.15 -0.12 -2.63
CA ALA A 28 19.94 -0.90 -2.90
C ALA A 28 20.31 -2.28 -3.44
N GLU A 29 19.53 -3.31 -3.07
CA GLU A 29 19.67 -4.63 -3.71
C GLU A 29 19.18 -4.56 -5.17
N ASP A 30 18.05 -3.88 -5.38
CA ASP A 30 17.36 -3.73 -6.66
C ASP A 30 16.35 -2.55 -6.63
N GLU A 31 15.58 -2.37 -7.71
CA GLU A 31 14.56 -1.31 -7.85
C GLU A 31 13.31 -1.53 -6.97
N LEU A 32 13.23 -2.64 -6.25
CA LEU A 32 12.12 -2.99 -5.35
C LEU A 32 12.49 -2.77 -3.88
N THR A 33 13.76 -2.49 -3.61
CA THR A 33 14.26 -2.13 -2.29
C THR A 33 13.64 -0.82 -1.82
N VAL A 34 13.16 -0.80 -0.57
CA VAL A 34 12.66 0.39 0.11
C VAL A 34 13.33 0.57 1.46
N ARG A 35 13.50 1.82 1.87
CA ARG A 35 14.08 2.20 3.16
C ARG A 35 13.14 3.16 3.89
N PRO A 36 12.99 3.06 5.22
CA PRO A 36 12.18 4.00 5.96
C PRO A 36 12.82 5.39 5.90
N LEU A 37 12.02 6.42 5.64
CA LEU A 37 12.49 7.80 5.67
C LEU A 37 12.51 8.30 7.12
N LEU A 38 13.68 8.71 7.61
CA LEU A 38 13.85 9.23 8.97
C LEU A 38 13.78 10.77 9.00
N ASP A 39 13.38 11.37 10.12
CA ASP A 39 13.09 12.82 10.29
C ASP A 39 14.18 13.81 9.80
N LYS A 40 15.42 13.34 9.61
CA LYS A 40 16.57 14.18 9.22
C LYS A 40 16.89 14.10 7.73
N GLU A 41 16.17 13.28 6.97
CA GLU A 41 16.47 12.99 5.57
C GLU A 41 15.55 13.78 4.65
N THR A 42 16.11 14.32 3.57
CA THR A 42 15.34 14.96 2.50
C THR A 42 15.34 14.03 1.31
N CYS A 43 14.16 13.61 0.86
CA CYS A 43 13.96 12.68 -0.25
C CYS A 43 13.20 13.40 -1.36
N THR A 44 13.90 14.28 -2.08
CA THR A 44 13.31 15.15 -3.12
C THR A 44 13.34 14.54 -4.51
N ASP A 45 14.19 13.54 -4.73
CA ASP A 45 14.53 12.93 -6.01
C ASP A 45 14.21 11.44 -6.09
N ALA A 46 13.65 10.86 -5.02
CA ALA A 46 13.24 9.47 -4.97
C ALA A 46 11.71 9.33 -4.92
N GLN A 47 11.20 8.24 -5.49
CA GLN A 47 9.82 7.85 -5.31
C GLN A 47 9.61 7.47 -3.84
N VAL A 48 8.51 7.93 -3.25
CA VAL A 48 8.13 7.56 -1.88
C VAL A 48 6.80 6.84 -1.87
N ILE A 49 6.63 5.96 -0.89
CA ILE A 49 5.33 5.48 -0.44
C ILE A 49 5.00 6.10 0.90
N VAL A 50 3.74 6.44 1.09
CA VAL A 50 3.23 7.01 2.32
C VAL A 50 2.18 6.09 2.91
N ARG A 51 2.27 5.87 4.23
CA ARG A 51 1.27 5.13 4.99
C ARG A 51 -0.09 5.79 4.81
N ALA A 52 -1.09 4.97 4.53
CA ALA A 52 -2.47 5.36 4.37
C ALA A 52 -3.39 4.44 5.17
N SER A 53 -4.48 5.01 5.68
CA SER A 53 -5.59 4.27 6.27
C SER A 53 -6.73 4.21 5.26
N PHE A 54 -7.27 3.02 5.07
CA PHE A 54 -8.39 2.76 4.17
C PHE A 54 -9.60 2.32 4.98
N VAL A 55 -10.79 2.70 4.51
CA VAL A 55 -12.06 2.31 5.13
C VAL A 55 -12.88 1.56 4.10
N GLY A 56 -13.25 0.32 4.44
CA GLY A 56 -14.17 -0.50 3.65
C GLY A 56 -15.60 0.02 3.71
N GLY A 57 -16.43 -0.34 2.74
CA GLY A 57 -17.85 0.05 2.73
C GLY A 57 -18.66 -0.48 3.92
N ASP A 58 -18.16 -1.53 4.58
CA ASP A 58 -18.70 -2.11 5.82
C ASP A 58 -18.22 -1.40 7.10
N GLY A 59 -17.38 -0.36 6.97
CA GLY A 59 -16.76 0.35 8.10
C GLY A 59 -15.46 -0.30 8.61
N SER A 60 -15.01 -1.42 8.03
CA SER A 60 -13.74 -2.05 8.38
C SER A 60 -12.57 -1.11 8.06
N SER A 61 -11.55 -1.09 8.93
CA SER A 61 -10.36 -0.25 8.75
C SER A 61 -9.17 -1.10 8.34
N TYR A 62 -8.41 -0.61 7.37
CA TYR A 62 -7.23 -1.29 6.83
C TYR A 62 -6.02 -0.34 6.78
N LEU A 63 -4.82 -0.89 6.95
CA LEU A 63 -3.58 -0.16 6.80
C LEU A 63 -2.92 -0.55 5.48
N GLY A 64 -2.26 0.42 4.86
CA GLY A 64 -1.47 0.17 3.67
C GLY A 64 -0.73 1.42 3.24
N TYR A 65 -0.44 1.54 1.96
CA TYR A 65 0.33 2.67 1.45
C TYR A 65 -0.14 3.14 0.08
N LEU A 66 0.32 4.34 -0.26
CA LEU A 66 0.12 5.00 -1.55
C LEU A 66 1.47 5.37 -2.13
N TYR A 67 1.64 5.25 -3.44
CA TYR A 67 2.77 5.86 -4.15
C TYR A 67 2.51 7.35 -4.25
N TRP A 68 3.26 8.16 -3.50
CA TRP A 68 3.03 9.60 -3.47
C TRP A 68 3.56 10.24 -4.76
N ASP A 69 2.73 11.00 -5.47
CA ASP A 69 3.11 11.65 -6.73
C ASP A 69 3.15 13.19 -6.66
N GLY A 70 2.77 13.80 -5.52
CA GLY A 70 2.65 15.24 -5.33
C GLY A 70 1.60 15.96 -6.19
N GLY A 71 1.08 15.32 -7.24
CA GLY A 71 0.06 15.80 -8.18
C GLY A 71 -1.38 15.58 -7.71
N GLY A 72 -1.58 14.75 -6.69
CA GLY A 72 -2.81 14.69 -5.89
C GLY A 72 -4.01 14.03 -6.56
N LYS A 73 -3.84 13.44 -7.75
CA LYS A 73 -4.91 12.65 -8.37
C LYS A 73 -4.82 11.20 -7.91
N VAL A 74 -5.96 10.67 -7.46
CA VAL A 74 -6.07 9.31 -6.90
C VAL A 74 -5.57 8.22 -7.87
N GLU A 75 -5.74 8.42 -9.17
CA GLU A 75 -5.31 7.50 -10.23
C GLU A 75 -3.79 7.24 -10.26
N TYR A 76 -2.99 8.16 -9.71
CA TYR A 76 -1.54 8.03 -9.66
C TYR A 76 -1.02 7.50 -8.32
N LEU A 77 -1.88 7.45 -7.30
CA LEU A 77 -1.50 7.07 -5.95
C LEU A 77 -1.35 5.56 -5.75
N LYS A 78 -1.71 4.75 -6.77
CA LYS A 78 -1.55 3.28 -6.82
C LYS A 78 -1.75 2.60 -5.44
N PRO A 79 -2.95 2.66 -4.85
CA PRO A 79 -3.16 2.19 -3.49
C PRO A 79 -2.83 0.72 -3.30
N VAL A 80 -2.29 0.39 -2.13
CA VAL A 80 -2.05 -0.98 -1.68
C VAL A 80 -2.55 -1.12 -0.25
N ILE A 81 -3.39 -2.13 0.01
CA ILE A 81 -3.83 -2.53 1.35
C ILE A 81 -2.99 -3.74 1.78
N LEU A 82 -2.45 -3.69 3.00
CA LEU A 82 -1.77 -4.81 3.62
C LEU A 82 -2.76 -5.56 4.53
N LEU A 83 -2.70 -6.89 4.49
CA LEU A 83 -3.52 -7.78 5.30
C LEU A 83 -2.66 -8.42 6.40
N GLU A 84 -3.30 -8.78 7.52
CA GLU A 84 -2.61 -9.35 8.69
C GLU A 84 -1.96 -10.71 8.42
N ASP A 85 -2.40 -11.41 7.37
CA ASP A 85 -1.82 -12.68 6.92
C ASP A 85 -0.55 -12.48 6.06
N GLY A 86 -0.09 -11.24 5.90
CA GLY A 86 1.07 -10.88 5.07
C GLY A 86 0.74 -10.76 3.58
N SER A 87 -0.50 -11.03 3.17
CA SER A 87 -0.94 -10.79 1.80
C SER A 87 -1.32 -9.32 1.59
N PHE A 88 -1.47 -8.90 0.33
CA PHE A 88 -1.80 -7.53 0.00
C PHE A 88 -2.77 -7.44 -1.19
N VAL A 89 -3.47 -6.31 -1.28
CA VAL A 89 -4.41 -6.00 -2.35
C VAL A 89 -3.96 -4.72 -3.04
N THR A 90 -3.74 -4.78 -4.36
CA THR A 90 -3.29 -3.64 -5.15
C THR A 90 -4.43 -3.05 -5.98
N PHE A 91 -4.48 -1.72 -6.07
CA PHE A 91 -5.49 -0.96 -6.81
C PHE A 91 -4.86 -0.22 -8.01
N TRP A 92 -3.83 -0.80 -8.62
CA TRP A 92 -2.97 -0.14 -9.61
C TRP A 92 -3.62 0.02 -10.99
N ASN A 93 -4.63 -0.79 -11.31
CA ASN A 93 -5.23 -0.84 -12.64
C ASN A 93 -6.50 0.02 -12.79
N GLY A 94 -6.68 1.03 -11.93
CA GLY A 94 -7.91 1.84 -11.89
C GLY A 94 -9.11 1.03 -11.38
N MET A 95 -10.33 1.59 -11.52
CA MET A 95 -11.60 0.94 -11.15
C MET A 95 -11.95 -0.24 -12.08
N VAL A 96 -11.12 -1.28 -12.09
CA VAL A 96 -11.43 -2.55 -12.73
C VAL A 96 -11.78 -3.53 -11.63
N GLU A 97 -12.90 -4.25 -11.80
CA GLU A 97 -13.33 -5.26 -10.84
C GLU A 97 -12.19 -6.29 -10.62
N PRO A 98 -11.71 -6.46 -9.38
CA PRO A 98 -10.57 -7.35 -9.12
C PRO A 98 -10.88 -8.78 -9.57
N SER A 99 -9.92 -9.43 -10.22
CA SER A 99 -9.95 -10.88 -10.40
C SER A 99 -9.71 -11.54 -9.04
N TRP A 100 -10.77 -11.80 -8.29
CA TRP A 100 -10.70 -12.38 -6.94
C TRP A 100 -10.12 -13.80 -6.88
N ALA A 101 -10.00 -14.47 -8.03
CA ALA A 101 -9.48 -15.84 -8.11
C ALA A 101 -8.02 -15.95 -7.63
N ASP A 102 -7.25 -14.87 -7.78
CA ASP A 102 -5.82 -14.82 -7.44
C ASP A 102 -5.55 -14.31 -6.02
N TYR A 103 -6.59 -13.87 -5.29
CA TYR A 103 -6.49 -13.26 -3.97
C TYR A 103 -6.83 -14.25 -2.85
N SER A 104 -6.17 -14.10 -1.69
CA SER A 104 -6.38 -14.93 -0.50
C SER A 104 -7.84 -14.89 -0.04
N ALA A 105 -8.28 -15.91 0.72
CA ALA A 105 -9.62 -15.93 1.30
C ALA A 105 -9.89 -14.66 2.16
N ARG A 106 -8.86 -14.16 2.86
CA ARG A 106 -8.94 -12.92 3.64
C ARG A 106 -9.14 -11.70 2.76
N ALA A 107 -8.41 -11.60 1.65
CA ALA A 107 -8.60 -10.52 0.67
C ALA A 107 -10.00 -10.55 0.05
N GLN A 108 -10.57 -11.75 -0.17
CA GLN A 108 -11.93 -11.89 -0.72
C GLN A 108 -13.02 -11.38 0.21
N GLU A 109 -12.79 -11.24 1.52
CA GLU A 109 -13.76 -10.66 2.45
C GLU A 109 -14.09 -9.20 2.11
N LEU A 110 -13.14 -8.45 1.51
CA LEU A 110 -13.36 -7.10 1.00
C LEU A 110 -14.51 -7.04 -0.02
N LYS A 111 -14.78 -8.12 -0.76
CA LYS A 111 -15.85 -8.20 -1.78
C LYS A 111 -17.25 -8.13 -1.17
N SER A 112 -17.43 -8.74 0.00
CA SER A 112 -18.75 -8.92 0.65
C SER A 112 -19.36 -7.61 1.15
N SER A 113 -18.55 -6.54 1.22
CA SER A 113 -18.95 -5.19 1.62
C SER A 113 -19.92 -4.49 0.64
N ARG A 114 -20.08 -4.98 -0.60
CA ARG A 114 -20.97 -4.36 -1.62
C ARG A 114 -22.42 -4.86 -1.62
N ALA A 115 -22.76 -5.92 -0.87
CA ALA A 115 -24.04 -6.62 -1.06
C ALA A 115 -25.25 -6.04 -0.30
N GLN A 116 -25.07 -5.03 0.57
CA GLN A 116 -26.17 -4.54 1.43
C GLN A 116 -26.81 -3.21 0.98
N GLU A 117 -26.23 -2.45 0.05
CA GLU A 117 -26.77 -1.13 -0.33
C GLU A 117 -27.80 -1.13 -1.48
N LEU A 118 -28.12 -2.28 -2.09
CA LEU A 118 -29.09 -2.36 -3.20
C LEU A 118 -30.49 -2.83 -2.78
N LYS A 119 -30.84 -2.78 -1.49
CA LYS A 119 -32.17 -3.16 -0.97
C LYS A 119 -32.82 -2.15 -0.01
N SER A 120 -32.46 -0.87 -0.10
CA SER A 120 -33.20 0.20 0.58
C SER A 120 -34.01 1.04 -0.41
#